data_AF-F4H9K0-F1
#
_entry.id   AF-F4H9K0-F1
#
_cell.length_a   1.000
_cell.length_b   1.000
_cell.length_c   1.000
_cell.angle_alpha   90.00
_cell.angle_beta   90.00
_cell.angle_gamma   90.00
#
_symmetry.space_group_name_H-M   'P 1'
#
loop_
_entity.id
_entity.type
_entity.pdbx_description
1 polymer ?
#
loop_
_entity_poly.entity_id
_entity_poly.type
_entity_poly.pdbx_seq_one_letter_code
_entity_poly.pdbx_strand_id
1 'polypeptide(L)'
;MEKLLRSTNRNINLDKIDFISIQDSDGWVGYVNFVGENNLLGIDLTIDLFYKYFRQDLESFFSLNTLAYDKEDDFFGFEAYSSLYSEAKEKKLIYDNWDEIIKISYENPLRSDLCRLDFNWSNIVSISKLIMAIDSLSDINLLIGNFLIINPKLKIMLSPRGIGFDVFCLDEDTKISFDFIKFFSKFNNFKCSLSMKYLLSLNKNNLKNIFSLYEKIGDYSDVVIRHEYPLELKNVVNLKNINFYGFSSSNRWIGYFEVKYKENNNLTKEAISLFNSFFKYDINDFFLLSSLASCDNGAISEEFIDYIDTYKKIKEENIFRRYLDKTDNEYIKAKELNFCFDYDTFMPLCELVMILSFNNIFGQICFLINPKLQIALYPHDDIGFGVIALNDDPTLGIKFLKFCENDSRFRVYIESEGVN
;
A
#
# COMPACT_ATOMS: atom_id res chain seq x y z
N MET A 1 26.33 17.78 2.83
CA MET A 1 26.99 16.62 2.19
C MET A 1 28.26 16.12 2.87
N GLU A 2 29.31 16.92 3.13
CA GLU A 2 30.55 16.38 3.77
C GLU A 2 30.32 15.75 5.16
N LYS A 3 29.50 16.35 6.02
CA LYS A 3 29.13 15.78 7.33
C LYS A 3 28.42 14.42 7.19
N LEU A 4 27.53 14.30 6.21
CA LEU A 4 26.81 13.08 5.86
C LEU A 4 27.74 12.00 5.30
N LEU A 5 28.66 12.37 4.41
CA LEU A 5 29.66 11.46 3.83
C LEU A 5 30.64 10.95 4.89
N ARG A 6 30.96 11.78 5.90
CA ARG A 6 31.77 11.40 7.05
C ARG A 6 31.00 10.51 8.04
N SER A 7 29.72 10.78 8.29
CA SER A 7 28.91 9.97 9.23
C SER A 7 28.48 8.61 8.67
N THR A 8 28.37 8.49 7.35
CA THR A 8 27.93 7.25 6.67
C THR A 8 29.08 6.40 6.14
N ASN A 9 30.35 6.81 6.30
CA ASN A 9 31.53 6.16 5.70
C ASN A 9 31.37 5.84 4.20
N ARG A 10 30.55 6.61 3.46
CA ARG A 10 30.18 6.38 2.04
C ARG A 10 29.45 5.06 1.76
N ASN A 11 28.92 4.37 2.77
CA ASN A 11 28.26 3.07 2.60
C ASN A 11 26.77 3.15 2.22
N ILE A 12 26.20 4.36 2.11
CA ILE A 12 24.78 4.57 1.84
C ILE A 12 24.63 5.45 0.62
N ASN A 13 23.88 4.95 -0.36
CA ASN A 13 23.54 5.69 -1.55
C ASN A 13 22.11 6.25 -1.40
N LEU A 14 22.02 7.50 -0.94
CA LEU A 14 20.75 8.22 -0.81
C LEU A 14 20.25 8.78 -2.16
N ASP A 15 21.04 8.73 -3.24
CA ASP A 15 20.61 9.20 -4.57
C ASP A 15 19.52 8.28 -5.18
N LYS A 16 19.29 7.11 -4.59
CA LYS A 16 18.22 6.18 -4.97
C LYS A 16 16.88 6.44 -4.27
N ILE A 17 16.82 7.46 -3.41
CA ILE A 17 15.60 7.86 -2.73
C ILE A 17 14.87 8.87 -3.61
N ASP A 18 13.63 8.54 -3.95
CA ASP A 18 12.71 9.49 -4.57
C ASP A 18 12.08 10.32 -3.46
N PHE A 19 12.55 11.56 -3.29
CA PHE A 19 12.05 12.47 -2.26
C PHE A 19 10.71 13.13 -2.60
N ILE A 20 10.20 12.90 -3.81
CA ILE A 20 8.86 13.35 -4.23
C ILE A 20 7.85 12.24 -3.93
N SER A 21 8.23 10.99 -4.20
CA SER A 21 7.44 9.81 -3.90
C SER A 21 8.28 8.78 -3.16
N ILE A 22 8.40 8.97 -1.85
CA ILE A 22 9.27 8.16 -0.99
C ILE A 22 9.06 6.66 -1.20
N GLN A 23 7.82 6.20 -1.41
CA GLN A 23 7.49 4.78 -1.62
C GLN A 23 7.89 4.21 -2.99
N ASP A 24 8.11 5.07 -4.00
CA ASP A 24 8.62 4.63 -5.30
C ASP A 24 10.13 4.33 -5.27
N SER A 25 10.81 4.72 -4.19
CA SER A 25 12.24 4.47 -3.97
C SER A 25 12.61 3.00 -4.13
N ASP A 26 13.82 2.73 -4.62
CA ASP A 26 14.32 1.35 -4.80
C ASP A 26 14.44 0.56 -3.51
N GLY A 27 14.67 1.26 -2.41
CA GLY A 27 14.80 0.67 -1.08
C GLY A 27 13.49 0.50 -0.32
N TRP A 28 12.32 0.84 -0.86
CA TRP A 28 11.07 0.74 -0.10
C TRP A 28 10.70 -0.72 0.18
N VAL A 29 10.58 -1.05 1.47
CA VAL A 29 10.31 -2.41 1.95
C VAL A 29 8.85 -2.58 2.32
N GLY A 30 8.20 -1.56 2.87
CA GLY A 30 6.82 -1.65 3.36
C GLY A 30 6.47 -0.55 4.35
N TYR A 31 5.39 -0.73 5.10
CA TYR A 31 4.99 0.19 6.16
C TYR A 31 4.44 -0.54 7.39
N VAL A 32 4.46 0.16 8.52
CA VAL A 32 3.73 -0.17 9.75
C VAL A 32 2.83 1.01 10.08
N ASN A 33 1.58 0.78 10.44
CA ASN A 33 0.64 1.83 10.80
C ASN A 33 -0.28 1.37 11.93
N PHE A 34 -0.47 2.19 12.95
CA PHE A 34 -1.40 1.93 14.03
C PHE A 34 -2.85 2.12 13.54
N VAL A 35 -3.76 1.24 13.98
CA VAL A 35 -5.17 1.21 13.57
C VAL A 35 -6.16 1.26 14.75
N GLY A 36 -5.70 1.69 15.93
CA GLY A 36 -6.58 1.86 17.10
C GLY A 36 -7.28 3.23 17.13
N GLU A 37 -8.32 3.34 17.95
CA GLU A 37 -9.18 4.55 18.03
C GLU A 37 -8.49 5.76 18.68
N ASN A 38 -7.48 5.54 19.54
CA ASN A 38 -6.81 6.61 20.25
C ASN A 38 -5.46 6.94 19.60
N ASN A 39 -5.45 8.01 18.78
CA ASN A 39 -4.29 8.43 18.01
C ASN A 39 -3.08 8.80 18.89
N LEU A 40 -3.28 9.56 19.97
CA LEU A 40 -2.20 9.95 20.89
C LEU A 40 -1.54 8.73 21.53
N LEU A 41 -2.35 7.79 22.02
CA LEU A 41 -1.85 6.52 22.56
C LEU A 41 -1.12 5.71 21.48
N GLY A 42 -1.65 5.70 20.26
CA GLY A 42 -1.03 5.06 19.11
C GLY A 42 0.36 5.62 18.79
N ILE A 43 0.51 6.94 18.83
CA ILE A 43 1.79 7.64 18.61
C ILE A 43 2.81 7.22 19.67
N ASP A 44 2.43 7.29 20.95
CA ASP A 44 3.31 6.90 22.05
C ASP A 44 3.72 5.42 21.96
N LEU A 45 2.76 4.53 21.70
CA LEU A 45 3.02 3.10 21.52
C LEU A 45 3.96 2.84 20.34
N THR A 46 3.75 3.53 19.23
CA THR A 46 4.59 3.39 18.02
C THR A 46 6.04 3.77 18.30
N ILE A 47 6.26 4.88 19.00
CA ILE A 47 7.60 5.34 19.41
C ILE A 47 8.23 4.39 20.44
N ASP A 48 7.47 3.89 21.41
CA ASP A 48 7.97 2.95 22.41
C ASP A 48 8.41 1.62 21.79
N LEU A 49 7.64 1.12 20.82
CA LEU A 49 7.98 -0.08 20.06
C LEU A 49 9.20 0.13 19.16
N PHE A 50 9.28 1.29 18.49
CA PHE A 50 10.48 1.68 17.75
C PHE A 50 11.72 1.66 18.67
N TYR A 51 11.63 2.30 19.84
CA TYR A 51 12.72 2.36 20.82
C TYR A 51 13.10 0.97 21.32
N LYS A 52 12.10 0.13 21.60
CA LYS A 52 12.31 -1.25 22.06
C LYS A 52 13.05 -2.08 21.01
N TYR A 53 12.71 -1.94 19.74
CA TYR A 53 13.37 -2.69 18.66
C TYR A 53 14.82 -2.23 18.47
N PHE A 54 15.06 -0.92 18.44
CA PHE A 54 16.37 -0.34 18.13
C PHE A 54 17.22 0.03 19.35
N ARG A 55 16.86 -0.42 20.55
CA ARG A 55 17.46 0.01 21.83
C ARG A 55 18.99 0.02 21.85
N GLN A 56 19.63 -0.93 21.16
CA GLN A 56 21.09 -1.08 21.13
C GLN A 56 21.79 -0.20 20.10
N ASP A 57 21.05 0.42 19.18
CA ASP A 57 21.57 1.14 18.03
C ASP A 57 21.06 2.59 17.93
N LEU A 58 20.41 3.10 18.98
CA LEU A 58 19.82 4.45 19.00
C LEU A 58 20.83 5.56 18.69
N GLU A 59 22.06 5.43 19.19
CA GLU A 59 23.14 6.41 18.96
C GLU A 59 23.61 6.45 17.50
N SER A 60 23.26 5.45 16.69
CA SER A 60 23.59 5.42 15.26
C SER A 60 22.54 6.13 14.41
N PHE A 61 21.37 6.48 14.97
CA PHE A 61 20.34 7.18 14.21
C PHE A 61 20.66 8.67 14.05
N PHE A 62 20.36 9.19 12.88
CA PHE A 62 20.26 10.63 12.62
C PHE A 62 19.03 10.89 11.75
N SER A 63 18.52 12.11 11.75
CA SER A 63 17.47 12.52 10.83
C SER A 63 17.96 13.45 9.73
N LEU A 64 17.31 13.35 8.58
CA LEU A 64 17.32 14.35 7.52
C LEU A 64 15.99 15.08 7.58
N ASN A 65 16.03 16.41 7.71
CA ASN A 65 14.84 17.21 7.95
C ASN A 65 14.82 18.46 7.06
N THR A 66 13.72 18.63 6.35
CA THR A 66 13.40 19.82 5.53
C THR A 66 12.00 20.34 5.83
N LEU A 67 11.41 19.99 6.98
CA LEU A 67 10.06 20.40 7.32
C LEU A 67 9.96 21.91 7.51
N ALA A 68 9.02 22.54 6.82
CA ALA A 68 8.52 23.88 7.13
C ALA A 68 7.05 23.79 7.54
N TYR A 69 6.56 24.84 8.20
CA TYR A 69 5.15 25.10 8.45
C TYR A 69 4.73 26.44 7.84
N ASP A 70 3.46 26.55 7.43
CA ASP A 70 2.90 27.82 7.00
C ASP A 70 2.58 28.65 8.25
N LYS A 71 3.09 29.87 8.31
CA LYS A 71 2.84 30.77 9.44
C LYS A 71 1.40 31.25 9.51
N GLU A 72 0.67 31.17 8.40
CA GLU A 72 -0.74 31.52 8.33
C GLU A 72 -1.64 30.40 8.91
N ASP A 73 -1.12 29.17 9.02
CA ASP A 73 -1.84 28.04 9.60
C ASP A 73 -1.73 28.02 11.14
N ASP A 74 -2.88 28.15 11.80
CA ASP A 74 -2.94 28.22 13.25
C ASP A 74 -2.98 26.83 13.91
N PHE A 75 -1.82 26.36 14.39
CA PHE A 75 -1.71 25.14 15.20
C PHE A 75 -2.42 25.25 16.55
N PHE A 76 -2.78 26.45 17.03
CA PHE A 76 -3.39 26.63 18.35
C PHE A 76 -4.84 26.14 18.42
N GLY A 77 -5.48 25.84 17.28
CA GLY A 77 -6.79 25.18 17.23
C GLY A 77 -6.77 23.70 17.67
N PHE A 78 -5.59 23.07 17.75
CA PHE A 78 -5.44 21.65 18.06
C PHE A 78 -4.92 21.44 19.49
N GLU A 79 -5.78 21.64 20.50
CA GLU A 79 -5.42 21.55 21.92
C GLU A 79 -4.62 20.28 22.25
N ALA A 80 -5.00 19.13 21.68
CA ALA A 80 -4.38 17.83 21.93
C ALA A 80 -2.93 17.68 21.45
N TYR A 81 -2.50 18.44 20.43
CA TYR A 81 -1.18 18.32 19.79
C TYR A 81 -0.34 19.61 19.88
N SER A 82 -0.91 20.68 20.41
CA SER A 82 -0.28 21.98 20.63
C SER A 82 1.06 21.91 21.39
N SER A 83 1.20 20.95 22.30
CA SER A 83 2.43 20.72 23.06
C SER A 83 3.58 20.18 22.20
N LEU A 84 3.31 19.24 21.29
CA LEU A 84 4.31 18.69 20.36
C LEU A 84 4.82 19.76 19.40
N TYR A 85 3.90 20.60 18.90
CA TYR A 85 4.25 21.73 18.03
C TYR A 85 5.11 22.76 18.78
N SER A 86 4.68 23.15 19.98
CA SER A 86 5.42 24.11 20.81
C SER A 86 6.84 23.63 21.12
N GLU A 87 6.98 22.34 21.46
CA GLU A 87 8.28 21.71 21.68
C GLU A 87 9.17 21.75 20.42
N ALA A 88 8.62 21.41 19.25
CA ALA A 88 9.36 21.44 18.00
C ALA A 88 9.81 22.86 17.63
N LYS A 89 8.98 23.88 17.90
CA LYS A 89 9.31 25.29 17.68
C LYS A 89 10.39 25.79 18.64
N GLU A 90 10.28 25.48 19.93
CA GLU A 90 11.29 25.83 20.94
C GLU A 90 12.66 25.24 20.60
N LYS A 91 12.67 23.97 20.19
CA LYS A 91 13.87 23.25 19.74
C LYS A 91 14.33 23.67 18.33
N LYS A 92 13.61 24.58 17.66
CA LYS A 92 13.87 25.05 16.29
C LYS A 92 14.01 23.90 15.29
N LEU A 93 13.12 22.92 15.36
CA LEU A 93 13.15 21.70 14.54
C LEU A 93 12.43 21.85 13.21
N ILE A 94 11.62 22.90 13.04
CA ILE A 94 10.85 23.16 11.82
C ILE A 94 11.26 24.54 11.30
N TYR A 95 11.22 24.72 9.99
CA TYR A 95 11.48 25.99 9.35
C TYR A 95 10.25 26.90 9.35
N ASP A 96 10.52 28.18 9.55
CA ASP A 96 9.58 29.30 9.52
C ASP A 96 9.38 29.87 8.10
N ASN A 97 9.92 29.22 7.05
CA ASN A 97 10.06 29.75 5.70
C ASN A 97 9.45 28.81 4.63
N TRP A 98 8.12 28.68 4.66
CA TRP A 98 7.32 27.78 3.82
C TRP A 98 7.61 27.91 2.32
N ASP A 99 7.63 29.14 1.79
CA ASP A 99 7.81 29.41 0.35
C ASP A 99 9.14 28.89 -0.21
N GLU A 100 10.22 29.01 0.56
CA GLU A 100 11.55 28.55 0.15
C GLU A 100 11.64 27.02 0.18
N ILE A 101 10.92 26.37 1.11
CA ILE A 101 10.88 24.91 1.24
C ILE A 101 10.00 24.27 0.17
N ILE A 102 8.87 24.87 -0.22
CA ILE A 102 8.05 24.42 -1.37
C ILE A 102 8.93 24.23 -2.60
N LYS A 103 9.84 25.17 -2.86
CA LYS A 103 10.73 25.10 -4.03
C LYS A 103 11.69 23.91 -3.97
N ILE A 104 12.10 23.50 -2.77
CA ILE A 104 13.07 22.42 -2.53
C ILE A 104 12.40 21.07 -2.32
N SER A 105 11.14 20.98 -1.89
CA SER A 105 10.41 19.72 -1.80
C SER A 105 10.23 19.04 -3.16
N TYR A 106 10.34 19.79 -4.25
CA TYR A 106 10.37 19.28 -5.63
C TYR A 106 11.79 19.03 -6.18
N GLU A 107 12.83 19.32 -5.41
CA GLU A 107 14.24 19.09 -5.75
C GLU A 107 14.86 18.06 -4.79
N ASN A 108 16.06 17.53 -5.10
CA ASN A 108 16.74 16.59 -4.20
C ASN A 108 17.22 17.33 -2.92
N PRO A 109 16.67 17.03 -1.72
CA PRO A 109 16.99 17.76 -0.49
C PRO A 109 18.48 17.75 -0.13
N LEU A 110 19.20 16.70 -0.53
CA LEU A 110 20.63 16.54 -0.22
C LEU A 110 21.52 17.62 -0.84
N ARG A 111 21.00 18.35 -1.84
CA ARG A 111 21.69 19.44 -2.53
C ARG A 111 21.30 20.82 -2.03
N SER A 112 20.37 20.91 -1.08
CA SER A 112 19.88 22.16 -0.52
C SER A 112 20.58 22.52 0.79
N ASP A 113 20.86 23.81 0.96
CA ASP A 113 21.35 24.39 2.22
C ASP A 113 20.28 24.38 3.33
N LEU A 114 19.02 24.11 2.98
CA LEU A 114 17.90 23.96 3.94
C LEU A 114 17.77 22.53 4.49
N CYS A 115 18.59 21.58 4.05
CA CYS A 115 18.59 20.25 4.62
C CYS A 115 19.31 20.21 5.98
N ARG A 116 18.57 19.95 7.05
CA ARG A 116 19.13 19.76 8.40
C ARG A 116 19.45 18.30 8.66
N LEU A 117 20.59 18.09 9.33
CA LEU A 117 20.93 16.80 9.92
C LEU A 117 20.90 16.92 11.43
N ASP A 118 20.09 16.10 12.07
CA ASP A 118 19.98 16.05 13.53
C ASP A 118 20.43 14.68 14.04
N PHE A 119 21.30 14.66 15.04
CA PHE A 119 21.82 13.45 15.68
C PHE A 119 21.26 13.30 17.10
N ASN A 120 20.44 14.24 17.57
CA ASN A 120 19.83 14.19 18.88
C ASN A 120 18.57 13.33 18.83
N TRP A 121 18.63 12.18 19.52
CA TRP A 121 17.52 11.23 19.60
C TRP A 121 16.21 11.86 20.11
N SER A 122 16.27 12.77 21.10
CA SER A 122 15.08 13.45 21.60
C SER A 122 14.43 14.31 20.51
N ASN A 123 15.22 14.99 19.68
CA ASN A 123 14.70 15.81 18.60
C ASN A 123 14.06 14.94 17.51
N ILE A 124 14.70 13.82 17.16
CA ILE A 124 14.16 12.84 16.20
C ILE A 124 12.78 12.35 16.67
N VAL A 125 12.65 12.00 17.94
CA VAL A 125 11.38 11.57 18.54
C VAL A 125 10.34 12.68 18.51
N SER A 126 10.67 13.90 18.95
CA SER A 126 9.72 15.02 18.99
C SER A 126 9.15 15.32 17.59
N ILE A 127 9.99 15.35 16.56
CA ILE A 127 9.54 15.59 15.17
C ILE A 127 8.70 14.42 14.67
N SER A 128 9.11 13.18 14.94
CA SER A 128 8.35 11.99 14.52
C SER A 128 6.93 12.00 15.08
N LYS A 129 6.79 12.30 16.38
CA LYS A 129 5.47 12.41 17.03
C LYS A 129 4.62 13.52 16.40
N LEU A 130 5.23 14.66 16.09
CA LEU A 130 4.52 15.78 15.47
C LEU A 130 4.01 15.42 14.06
N ILE A 131 4.84 14.80 13.22
CA ILE A 131 4.41 14.35 11.88
C ILE A 131 3.25 13.37 12.01
N MET A 132 3.39 12.37 12.88
CA MET A 132 2.33 11.37 13.06
C MET A 132 1.01 11.97 13.54
N ALA A 133 1.09 12.96 14.44
CA ALA A 133 -0.08 13.69 14.91
C ALA A 133 -0.77 14.45 13.78
N ILE A 134 -0.01 15.14 12.93
CA ILE A 134 -0.54 15.93 11.81
C ILE A 134 -1.15 15.02 10.75
N ASP A 135 -0.43 13.97 10.35
CA ASP A 135 -0.94 12.98 9.39
C ASP A 135 -2.25 12.33 9.87
N SER A 136 -2.40 12.15 11.19
CA SER A 136 -3.63 11.58 11.77
C SER A 136 -4.87 12.48 11.67
N LEU A 137 -4.70 13.75 11.28
CA LEU A 137 -5.77 14.74 11.17
C LEU A 137 -6.36 14.85 9.75
N SER A 138 -5.83 14.10 8.77
CA SER A 138 -6.29 13.87 7.37
C SER A 138 -6.62 15.06 6.47
N ASP A 139 -6.99 16.24 6.99
CA ASP A 139 -7.57 17.35 6.23
C ASP A 139 -6.69 18.62 6.20
N ILE A 140 -5.48 18.59 6.75
CA ILE A 140 -4.67 19.80 6.91
C ILE A 140 -3.20 19.56 6.57
N ASN A 141 -2.75 20.14 5.45
CA ASN A 141 -1.35 20.18 5.04
C ASN A 141 -0.58 21.23 5.87
N LEU A 142 -0.43 20.98 7.17
CA LEU A 142 0.23 21.90 8.10
C LEU A 142 1.77 21.89 8.01
N LEU A 143 2.33 20.85 7.38
CA LEU A 143 3.77 20.69 7.17
C LEU A 143 4.07 20.38 5.72
N ILE A 144 5.16 20.96 5.21
CA ILE A 144 5.72 20.63 3.91
C ILE A 144 7.19 20.24 4.05
N GLY A 145 7.63 19.30 3.24
CA GLY A 145 9.01 18.84 3.17
C GLY A 145 9.15 17.38 3.57
N ASN A 146 10.40 16.95 3.70
CA ASN A 146 10.76 15.57 3.97
C ASN A 146 11.38 15.43 5.36
N PHE A 147 11.01 14.36 6.06
CA PHE A 147 11.66 13.94 7.29
C PHE A 147 11.97 12.44 7.26
N LEU A 148 13.26 12.12 7.30
CA LEU A 148 13.75 10.76 7.23
C LEU A 148 14.60 10.47 8.46
N ILE A 149 14.47 9.27 9.00
CA ILE A 149 15.24 8.73 10.12
C ILE A 149 16.15 7.65 9.55
N ILE A 150 17.46 7.82 9.67
CA ILE A 150 18.45 6.98 9.00
C ILE A 150 19.37 6.35 10.04
N ASN A 151 19.52 5.03 9.98
CA ASN A 151 20.57 4.31 10.70
C ASN A 151 21.56 3.70 9.69
N PRO A 152 22.77 4.27 9.60
CA PRO A 152 23.75 3.84 8.62
C PRO A 152 24.40 2.50 8.95
N LYS A 153 24.50 2.17 10.23
CA LYS A 153 25.07 0.90 10.71
C LYS A 153 24.15 -0.27 10.38
N LEU A 154 22.85 -0.06 10.56
CA LEU A 154 21.81 -1.04 10.28
C LEU A 154 21.28 -0.97 8.84
N LYS A 155 21.74 0.03 8.07
CA LYS A 155 21.35 0.26 6.67
C LYS A 155 19.83 0.31 6.48
N ILE A 156 19.15 0.91 7.46
CA ILE A 156 17.69 1.11 7.44
C ILE A 156 17.40 2.59 7.43
N MET A 157 16.36 2.97 6.70
CA MET A 157 15.76 4.29 6.77
C MET A 157 14.26 4.14 7.07
N LEU A 158 13.71 5.10 7.80
CA LEU A 158 12.30 5.18 8.11
C LEU A 158 11.78 6.58 7.81
N SER A 159 10.53 6.68 7.39
CA SER A 159 9.81 7.95 7.29
C SER A 159 8.55 7.85 8.14
N PRO A 160 8.34 8.70 9.15
CA PRO A 160 7.04 8.77 9.83
C PRO A 160 5.93 9.03 8.81
N ARG A 161 4.86 8.25 8.89
CA ARG A 161 3.66 8.39 8.05
C ARG A 161 2.45 7.83 8.80
N GLY A 162 1.33 8.55 8.81
CA GLY A 162 0.18 8.18 9.63
C GLY A 162 0.61 8.03 11.09
N ILE A 163 0.16 6.99 11.78
CA ILE A 163 0.67 6.67 13.14
C ILE A 163 1.61 5.47 13.01
N GLY A 164 2.75 5.69 12.38
CA GLY A 164 3.57 4.61 11.88
C GLY A 164 4.82 5.04 11.12
N PHE A 165 5.40 4.09 10.39
CA PHE A 165 6.59 4.32 9.58
C PHE A 165 6.48 3.64 8.23
N ASP A 166 6.80 4.36 7.17
CA ASP A 166 7.34 3.75 5.96
C ASP A 166 8.77 3.26 6.23
N VAL A 167 9.11 2.08 5.72
CA VAL A 167 10.34 1.35 6.03
C VAL A 167 11.14 1.10 4.77
N PHE A 168 12.44 1.38 4.83
CA PHE A 168 13.37 1.29 3.70
C PHE A 168 14.63 0.53 4.06
N CYS A 169 15.17 -0.22 3.10
CA CYS A 169 16.54 -0.72 3.12
C CYS A 169 17.44 0.22 2.31
N LEU A 170 18.63 0.50 2.81
CA LEU A 170 19.60 1.40 2.18
C LEU A 170 20.64 0.67 1.34
N ASP A 171 20.59 -0.66 1.32
CA ASP A 171 21.38 -1.54 0.47
C ASP A 171 20.56 -2.77 0.02
N GLU A 172 21.24 -3.81 -0.45
CA GLU A 172 20.62 -5.07 -0.88
C GLU A 172 20.23 -5.99 0.29
N ASP A 173 20.73 -5.76 1.52
CA ASP A 173 20.38 -6.56 2.69
C ASP A 173 19.17 -5.97 3.42
N THR A 174 18.06 -6.64 3.20
CA THR A 174 16.75 -6.18 3.64
C THR A 174 16.29 -6.79 4.95
N LYS A 175 17.13 -7.66 5.55
CA LYS A 175 16.75 -8.47 6.70
C LYS A 175 16.28 -7.62 7.88
N ILE A 176 17.00 -6.55 8.18
CA ILE A 176 16.69 -5.66 9.32
C ILE A 176 15.34 -4.95 9.09
N SER A 177 15.11 -4.41 7.88
CA SER A 177 13.86 -3.74 7.54
C SER A 177 12.66 -4.69 7.60
N PHE A 178 12.82 -5.94 7.14
CA PHE A 178 11.79 -6.97 7.27
C PHE A 178 11.55 -7.39 8.72
N ASP A 179 12.62 -7.63 9.49
CA ASP A 179 12.53 -8.02 10.90
C ASP A 179 11.87 -6.91 11.74
N PHE A 180 12.04 -5.64 11.35
CA PHE A 180 11.36 -4.50 11.95
C PHE A 180 9.85 -4.54 11.70
N ILE A 181 9.41 -4.71 10.45
CA ILE A 181 7.97 -4.83 10.12
C ILE A 181 7.37 -6.06 10.81
N LYS A 182 8.07 -7.19 10.77
CA LYS A 182 7.67 -8.43 11.47
C LYS A 182 7.60 -8.29 12.99
N PHE A 183 8.36 -7.37 13.57
CA PHE A 183 8.26 -7.08 15.00
C PHE A 183 6.94 -6.35 15.31
N PHE A 184 6.58 -5.34 14.52
CA PHE A 184 5.31 -4.61 14.66
C PHE A 184 4.09 -5.49 14.37
N SER A 185 4.20 -6.42 13.42
CA SER A 185 3.09 -7.33 13.07
C SER A 185 2.67 -8.28 14.20
N LYS A 186 3.42 -8.35 15.31
CA LYS A 186 3.06 -9.12 16.52
C LYS A 186 2.02 -8.42 17.39
N PHE A 187 1.69 -7.17 17.10
CA PHE A 187 0.79 -6.35 17.87
C PHE A 187 -0.51 -6.12 17.09
N ASN A 188 -1.64 -6.50 17.66
CA ASN A 188 -2.95 -6.48 16.98
C ASN A 188 -3.41 -5.08 16.55
N ASN A 189 -2.86 -4.04 17.17
CA ASN A 189 -3.22 -2.65 16.90
C ASN A 189 -2.43 -2.05 15.73
N PHE A 190 -1.64 -2.85 14.99
CA PHE A 190 -0.84 -2.40 13.87
C PHE A 190 -1.20 -3.15 12.59
N LYS A 191 -1.53 -2.39 11.54
CA LYS A 191 -1.56 -2.85 10.15
C LYS A 191 -0.14 -2.76 9.59
N CYS A 192 0.35 -3.87 9.06
CA CYS A 192 1.70 -3.97 8.51
C CYS A 192 1.62 -4.45 7.06
N SER A 193 2.36 -3.80 6.18
CA SER A 193 2.42 -4.15 4.76
C SER A 193 3.88 -4.22 4.31
N LEU A 194 4.15 -5.06 3.32
CA LEU A 194 5.45 -5.15 2.67
C LEU A 194 5.24 -5.05 1.16
N SER A 195 6.14 -4.32 0.53
CA SER A 195 6.17 -4.07 -0.90
C SER A 195 6.40 -5.38 -1.67
N MET A 196 5.64 -5.59 -2.75
CA MET A 196 5.95 -6.69 -3.67
C MET A 196 7.29 -6.53 -4.38
N LYS A 197 7.72 -5.28 -4.64
CA LYS A 197 9.06 -5.00 -5.19
C LYS A 197 10.13 -5.68 -4.34
N TYR A 198 9.94 -5.63 -3.02
CA TYR A 198 10.77 -6.29 -2.05
C TYR A 198 10.60 -7.82 -2.04
N LEU A 199 9.36 -8.32 -2.02
CA LEU A 199 9.12 -9.77 -2.02
C LEU A 199 9.66 -10.46 -3.28
N LEU A 200 9.64 -9.78 -4.43
CA LEU A 200 10.22 -10.27 -5.67
C LEU A 200 11.76 -10.21 -5.68
N SER A 201 12.38 -9.22 -5.03
CA SER A 201 13.84 -9.12 -4.95
C SER A 201 14.46 -10.19 -4.05
N LEU A 202 13.77 -10.57 -2.97
CA LEU A 202 14.13 -11.72 -2.12
C LEU A 202 14.17 -13.05 -2.88
N ASN A 203 13.38 -13.17 -3.94
CA ASN A 203 13.15 -14.43 -4.66
C ASN A 203 14.34 -14.86 -5.56
N LYS A 204 15.42 -14.07 -5.63
CA LYS A 204 16.62 -14.43 -6.39
C LYS A 204 17.52 -15.48 -5.71
N ASN A 205 17.47 -15.65 -4.38
CA ASN A 205 18.48 -16.44 -3.65
C ASN A 205 17.95 -17.33 -2.49
N ASN A 206 16.85 -18.08 -2.68
CA ASN A 206 16.25 -19.03 -1.71
C ASN A 206 15.53 -18.43 -0.50
N LEU A 207 14.18 -18.34 -0.55
CA LEU A 207 13.34 -18.40 0.65
C LEU A 207 11.91 -18.85 0.31
N LYS A 208 11.63 -20.15 0.51
CA LYS A 208 10.31 -20.81 0.34
C LYS A 208 9.26 -20.37 1.38
N ASN A 209 9.55 -19.40 2.25
CA ASN A 209 8.81 -19.17 3.49
C ASN A 209 8.04 -17.83 3.56
N ILE A 210 7.83 -17.15 2.43
CA ILE A 210 7.27 -15.78 2.42
C ILE A 210 5.73 -15.77 2.45
N PHE A 211 5.07 -16.82 1.95
CA PHE A 211 3.61 -16.81 1.75
C PHE A 211 2.76 -16.86 3.03
N SER A 212 3.34 -16.98 4.22
CA SER A 212 2.59 -17.08 5.48
C SER A 212 2.42 -15.75 6.23
N LEU A 213 2.75 -14.61 5.62
CA LEU A 213 2.93 -13.36 6.36
C LEU A 213 2.29 -12.14 5.69
N TYR A 214 1.01 -12.18 5.28
CA TYR A 214 0.27 -10.93 5.01
C TYR A 214 -1.16 -10.93 5.51
N GLU A 215 -1.47 -9.79 6.14
CA GLU A 215 -2.72 -9.27 6.69
C GLU A 215 -3.63 -10.26 7.42
N LYS A 216 -3.43 -10.32 8.74
CA LYS A 216 -4.56 -10.54 9.66
C LYS A 216 -4.40 -9.59 10.85
N ILE A 217 -5.43 -8.81 11.12
CA ILE A 217 -5.60 -8.13 12.41
C ILE A 217 -5.67 -9.26 13.46
N GLY A 218 -4.59 -9.42 14.22
CA GLY A 218 -4.48 -10.17 15.47
C GLY A 218 -5.08 -11.58 15.57
N ASP A 219 -4.23 -12.61 15.56
CA ASP A 219 -4.09 -13.62 16.63
C ASP A 219 -2.98 -14.60 16.22
N TYR A 220 -1.76 -14.42 16.75
CA TYR A 220 -0.67 -15.38 16.61
C TYR A 220 -0.50 -16.12 17.94
N SER A 221 -1.46 -16.96 18.29
CA SER A 221 -1.37 -17.72 19.55
C SER A 221 -0.27 -18.79 19.53
N ASP A 222 0.29 -19.22 18.39
CA ASP A 222 1.14 -20.44 18.39
C ASP A 222 2.38 -20.50 17.48
N VAL A 223 2.79 -19.45 16.74
CA VAL A 223 3.79 -19.64 15.67
C VAL A 223 5.01 -18.73 15.81
N VAL A 224 6.04 -19.18 16.54
CA VAL A 224 7.41 -19.45 16.04
C VAL A 224 8.14 -20.30 17.09
N ILE A 225 7.88 -21.61 17.13
CA ILE A 225 8.84 -22.58 17.71
C ILE A 225 9.59 -23.22 16.55
N ARG A 226 10.92 -23.12 16.61
CA ARG A 226 11.89 -23.72 15.69
C ARG A 226 11.58 -25.20 15.45
N HIS A 227 11.06 -25.57 14.29
CA HIS A 227 11.25 -26.89 13.70
C HIS A 227 11.25 -26.73 12.18
N GLU A 228 12.32 -27.19 11.54
CA GLU A 228 12.35 -27.40 10.09
C GLU A 228 11.34 -28.50 9.74
N TYR A 229 10.13 -28.09 9.36
CA TYR A 229 9.21 -28.97 8.66
C TYR A 229 9.33 -28.71 7.15
N PRO A 230 9.40 -29.75 6.31
CA PRO A 230 9.21 -29.58 4.87
C PRO A 230 7.80 -29.01 4.66
N LEU A 231 7.71 -27.75 4.26
CA LEU A 231 6.45 -27.13 3.85
C LEU A 231 5.94 -27.87 2.60
N GLU A 232 4.96 -28.75 2.78
CA GLU A 232 4.01 -29.08 1.72
C GLU A 232 3.22 -27.80 1.42
N LEU A 233 3.64 -27.07 0.38
CA LEU A 233 2.91 -25.92 -0.15
C LEU A 233 1.58 -26.39 -0.76
N LYS A 234 0.56 -26.57 0.09
CA LYS A 234 -0.83 -26.71 -0.33
C LYS A 234 -1.32 -25.28 -0.59
N ASN A 235 -1.80 -24.99 -1.81
CA ASN A 235 -2.36 -23.69 -2.24
C ASN A 235 -1.37 -22.71 -2.92
N VAL A 236 -0.46 -23.22 -3.76
CA VAL A 236 0.30 -22.36 -4.70
C VAL A 236 -0.62 -21.87 -5.81
N VAL A 237 -0.63 -20.57 -6.08
CA VAL A 237 -1.28 -19.99 -7.26
C VAL A 237 -0.26 -19.86 -8.38
N ASN A 238 -0.55 -20.48 -9.54
CA ASN A 238 0.27 -20.32 -10.73
C ASN A 238 -0.37 -19.30 -11.68
N LEU A 239 0.14 -18.06 -11.64
CA LEU A 239 -0.35 -16.97 -12.49
C LEU A 239 -0.10 -17.19 -13.99
N LYS A 240 0.69 -18.19 -14.40
CA LYS A 240 0.88 -18.53 -15.82
C LYS A 240 -0.42 -18.93 -16.53
N ASN A 241 -1.44 -19.30 -15.76
CA ASN A 241 -2.76 -19.65 -16.31
C ASN A 241 -3.58 -18.41 -16.70
N ILE A 242 -3.15 -17.21 -16.29
CA ILE A 242 -3.81 -15.94 -16.59
C ILE A 242 -3.08 -15.28 -17.75
N ASN A 243 -3.81 -15.00 -18.84
CA ASN A 243 -3.31 -14.20 -19.95
C ASN A 243 -3.59 -12.72 -19.69
N PHE A 244 -2.57 -11.98 -19.24
CA PHE A 244 -2.71 -10.56 -18.89
C PHE A 244 -2.94 -9.61 -20.09
N TYR A 245 -2.84 -10.10 -21.34
CA TYR A 245 -3.16 -9.31 -22.55
C TYR A 245 -4.60 -9.45 -23.01
N GLY A 246 -5.30 -10.46 -22.50
CA GLY A 246 -6.67 -10.76 -22.87
C GLY A 246 -7.20 -11.84 -21.94
N PHE A 247 -7.93 -11.43 -20.90
CA PHE A 247 -8.30 -12.32 -19.81
C PHE A 247 -9.16 -13.49 -20.27
N SER A 248 -10.03 -13.28 -21.26
CA SER A 248 -10.82 -14.33 -21.92
C SER A 248 -10.00 -15.31 -22.75
N SER A 249 -8.76 -14.95 -23.12
CA SER A 249 -7.80 -15.85 -23.78
C SER A 249 -6.92 -16.61 -22.78
N SER A 250 -7.28 -16.60 -21.49
CA SER A 250 -6.63 -17.44 -20.48
C SER A 250 -7.03 -18.89 -20.69
N ASN A 251 -6.08 -19.82 -20.59
CA ASN A 251 -6.31 -21.26 -20.87
C ASN A 251 -7.42 -21.90 -20.00
N ARG A 252 -7.79 -21.26 -18.90
CA ARG A 252 -8.80 -21.73 -17.95
C ARG A 252 -9.83 -20.66 -17.63
N TRP A 253 -10.07 -19.78 -18.59
CA TRP A 253 -11.20 -18.88 -18.52
C TRP A 253 -12.48 -19.71 -18.50
N ILE A 254 -13.44 -19.30 -17.67
CA ILE A 254 -14.70 -20.03 -17.48
C ILE A 254 -15.83 -19.26 -18.14
N GLY A 255 -15.77 -17.93 -18.06
CA GLY A 255 -16.83 -17.06 -18.51
C GLY A 255 -16.92 -15.79 -17.67
N TYR A 256 -18.07 -15.15 -17.71
CA TYR A 256 -18.32 -13.90 -17.00
C TYR A 256 -19.81 -13.72 -16.72
N PHE A 257 -20.13 -12.80 -15.82
CA PHE A 257 -21.46 -12.22 -15.73
C PHE A 257 -21.37 -10.71 -15.83
N GLU A 258 -22.37 -10.08 -16.42
CA GLU A 258 -22.40 -8.63 -16.62
C GLU A 258 -23.82 -8.10 -16.64
N VAL A 259 -23.98 -6.80 -16.49
CA VAL A 259 -25.31 -6.18 -16.50
C VAL A 259 -25.95 -6.26 -17.89
N LYS A 260 -27.26 -6.54 -17.97
CA LYS A 260 -27.98 -6.57 -19.27
C LYS A 260 -28.13 -5.18 -19.87
N TYR A 261 -28.47 -4.20 -19.03
CA TYR A 261 -28.71 -2.81 -19.41
C TYR A 261 -28.08 -1.89 -18.36
N LYS A 262 -27.14 -1.03 -18.78
CA LYS A 262 -26.52 -0.02 -17.90
C LYS A 262 -27.50 1.13 -17.69
N GLU A 263 -28.44 0.95 -16.76
CA GLU A 263 -29.48 1.94 -16.47
C GLU A 263 -29.13 2.85 -15.27
N ASN A 264 -28.39 2.36 -14.27
CA ASN A 264 -27.82 3.18 -13.20
C ASN A 264 -26.59 2.55 -12.53
N ASN A 265 -25.89 3.34 -11.71
CA ASN A 265 -24.68 2.94 -10.98
C ASN A 265 -24.94 2.01 -9.78
N ASN A 266 -26.18 1.87 -9.29
CA ASN A 266 -26.49 0.93 -8.20
C ASN A 266 -26.27 -0.53 -8.61
N LEU A 267 -26.26 -0.83 -9.91
CA LEU A 267 -25.99 -2.17 -10.44
C LEU A 267 -24.57 -2.66 -10.10
N THR A 268 -23.62 -1.74 -9.88
CA THR A 268 -22.29 -2.08 -9.35
C THR A 268 -22.37 -2.66 -7.94
N LYS A 269 -23.12 -2.02 -7.03
CA LYS A 269 -23.32 -2.53 -5.67
C LYS A 269 -24.01 -3.90 -5.67
N GLU A 270 -24.90 -4.13 -6.62
CA GLU A 270 -25.57 -5.42 -6.81
C GLU A 270 -24.61 -6.51 -7.31
N ALA A 271 -23.72 -6.20 -8.26
CA ALA A 271 -22.69 -7.12 -8.71
C ALA A 271 -21.74 -7.54 -7.56
N ILE A 272 -21.37 -6.58 -6.72
CA ILE A 272 -20.58 -6.81 -5.50
C ILE A 272 -21.36 -7.66 -4.48
N SER A 273 -22.65 -7.39 -4.30
CA SER A 273 -23.53 -8.18 -3.42
C SER A 273 -23.62 -9.64 -3.86
N LEU A 274 -23.66 -9.93 -5.16
CA LEU A 274 -23.63 -11.30 -5.68
C LEU A 274 -22.31 -12.00 -5.33
N PHE A 275 -21.17 -11.33 -5.53
CA PHE A 275 -19.86 -11.85 -5.10
C PHE A 275 -19.83 -12.14 -3.60
N ASN A 276 -20.23 -11.17 -2.77
CA ASN A 276 -20.24 -11.29 -1.32
C ASN A 276 -21.15 -12.41 -0.83
N SER A 277 -22.32 -12.57 -1.46
CA SER A 277 -23.30 -13.59 -1.09
C SER A 277 -22.80 -15.00 -1.38
N PHE A 278 -22.15 -15.21 -2.52
CA PHE A 278 -21.62 -16.51 -2.91
C PHE A 278 -20.38 -16.89 -2.09
N PHE A 279 -19.44 -15.95 -1.91
CA PHE A 279 -18.16 -16.20 -1.24
C PHE A 279 -18.15 -15.81 0.25
N LYS A 280 -19.32 -15.61 0.88
CA LYS A 280 -19.44 -15.10 2.26
C LYS A 280 -18.58 -15.81 3.32
N TYR A 281 -18.24 -17.08 3.14
CA TYR A 281 -17.43 -17.86 4.08
C TYR A 281 -15.93 -17.87 3.75
N ASP A 282 -15.56 -17.44 2.55
CA ASP A 282 -14.18 -17.46 2.04
C ASP A 282 -13.71 -16.05 1.64
N ILE A 283 -14.47 -15.01 1.97
CA ILE A 283 -14.24 -13.64 1.51
C ILE A 283 -12.89 -13.08 1.98
N ASN A 284 -12.49 -13.44 3.20
CA ASN A 284 -11.21 -13.06 3.80
C ASN A 284 -10.03 -13.89 3.27
N ASP A 285 -10.29 -14.92 2.45
CA ASP A 285 -9.27 -15.72 1.79
C ASP A 285 -8.96 -15.19 0.37
N PHE A 286 -9.61 -14.10 -0.06
CA PHE A 286 -9.29 -13.39 -1.29
C PHE A 286 -8.23 -12.31 -1.06
N PHE A 287 -7.41 -12.08 -2.08
CA PHE A 287 -6.59 -10.89 -2.19
C PHE A 287 -6.70 -10.31 -3.59
N LEU A 288 -6.51 -9.01 -3.69
CA LEU A 288 -6.44 -8.29 -4.94
C LEU A 288 -5.02 -8.27 -5.49
N LEU A 289 -4.88 -8.52 -6.79
CA LEU A 289 -3.69 -8.28 -7.61
C LEU A 289 -4.03 -7.19 -8.64
N SER A 290 -3.31 -6.08 -8.62
CA SER A 290 -3.62 -4.92 -9.47
C SER A 290 -2.37 -4.30 -10.08
N SER A 291 -2.47 -3.74 -11.28
CA SER A 291 -1.47 -2.81 -11.85
C SER A 291 -2.11 -1.46 -12.18
N LEU A 292 -3.21 -1.12 -11.51
CA LEU A 292 -3.99 0.07 -11.82
C LEU A 292 -3.21 1.34 -11.46
N ALA A 293 -3.35 2.34 -12.32
CA ALA A 293 -2.79 3.67 -12.14
C ALA A 293 -3.91 4.71 -12.16
N SER A 294 -3.77 5.76 -11.37
CA SER A 294 -4.68 6.91 -11.37
C SER A 294 -4.09 8.05 -12.19
N CYS A 295 -4.96 8.75 -12.92
CA CYS A 295 -4.61 9.95 -13.67
C CYS A 295 -5.54 11.10 -13.26
N ASP A 296 -4.96 12.20 -12.80
CA ASP A 296 -5.69 13.38 -12.31
C ASP A 296 -6.06 14.36 -13.45
N ASN A 297 -6.01 13.91 -14.71
CA ASN A 297 -6.09 14.79 -15.88
C ASN A 297 -7.50 15.33 -16.19
N GLY A 298 -8.49 15.11 -15.32
CA GLY A 298 -9.85 15.61 -15.53
C GLY A 298 -10.75 15.50 -14.31
N ALA A 299 -11.74 16.38 -14.24
CA ALA A 299 -12.80 16.32 -13.25
C ALA A 299 -13.58 14.99 -13.41
N ILE A 300 -13.82 14.31 -12.28
CA ILE A 300 -14.76 13.19 -12.24
C ILE A 300 -16.13 13.75 -12.63
N SER A 301 -16.77 13.18 -13.65
CA SER A 301 -18.09 13.59 -14.13
C SER A 301 -19.11 13.61 -12.99
N GLU A 302 -20.07 14.55 -13.01
CA GLU A 302 -21.13 14.66 -11.98
C GLU A 302 -21.91 13.35 -11.81
N GLU A 303 -21.97 12.51 -12.86
CA GLU A 303 -22.61 11.20 -12.82
C GLU A 303 -21.91 10.17 -11.91
N PHE A 304 -20.66 10.42 -11.52
CA PHE A 304 -19.86 9.55 -10.65
C PHE A 304 -19.51 10.21 -9.30
N ILE A 305 -20.24 11.27 -8.93
CA ILE A 305 -19.98 12.05 -7.72
C ILE A 305 -19.99 11.18 -6.45
N ASP A 306 -20.86 10.16 -6.41
CA ASP A 306 -20.98 9.21 -5.30
C ASP A 306 -19.73 8.35 -5.07
N TYR A 307 -18.81 8.31 -6.04
CA TYR A 307 -17.57 7.52 -5.99
C TYR A 307 -16.32 8.38 -5.74
N ILE A 308 -16.45 9.71 -5.65
CA ILE A 308 -15.31 10.62 -5.45
C ILE A 308 -14.59 10.34 -4.13
N ASP A 309 -15.34 10.18 -3.04
CA ASP A 309 -14.74 9.96 -1.72
C ASP A 309 -14.05 8.59 -1.66
N THR A 310 -14.66 7.56 -2.25
CA THR A 310 -14.04 6.23 -2.42
C THR A 310 -12.76 6.31 -3.25
N TYR A 311 -12.76 7.07 -4.34
CA TYR A 311 -11.58 7.28 -5.19
C TYR A 311 -10.45 7.98 -4.42
N LYS A 312 -10.76 9.06 -3.68
CA LYS A 312 -9.78 9.78 -2.85
C LYS A 312 -9.19 8.88 -1.77
N LYS A 313 -10.05 8.15 -1.04
CA LYS A 313 -9.61 7.21 -0.01
C LYS A 313 -8.66 6.14 -0.57
N ILE A 314 -9.03 5.49 -1.68
CA ILE A 314 -8.16 4.47 -2.30
C ILE A 314 -6.84 5.06 -2.81
N LYS A 315 -6.87 6.31 -3.30
CA LYS A 315 -5.66 7.02 -3.70
C LYS A 315 -4.75 7.29 -2.50
N GLU A 316 -5.29 7.70 -1.37
CA GLU A 316 -4.54 7.90 -0.11
C GLU A 316 -3.95 6.59 0.44
N GLU A 317 -4.67 5.48 0.25
CA GLU A 317 -4.20 4.12 0.59
C GLU A 317 -3.13 3.58 -0.40
N ASN A 318 -2.74 4.36 -1.42
CA ASN A 318 -1.66 4.07 -2.38
C ASN A 318 -1.78 2.76 -3.15
N ILE A 319 -3.01 2.34 -3.42
CA ILE A 319 -3.27 1.14 -4.23
C ILE A 319 -3.11 1.44 -5.72
N PHE A 320 -3.50 2.66 -6.10
CA PHE A 320 -3.20 3.20 -7.41
C PHE A 320 -1.74 3.66 -7.47
N ARG A 321 -1.07 3.30 -8.56
CA ARG A 321 0.17 3.98 -8.93
C ARG A 321 -0.15 5.33 -9.57
N ARG A 322 0.78 6.27 -9.48
CA ARG A 322 0.71 7.49 -10.28
C ARG A 322 0.89 7.13 -11.75
N TYR A 323 -0.04 7.54 -12.61
CA TYR A 323 0.15 7.40 -14.06
C TYR A 323 1.32 8.30 -14.49
N LEU A 324 2.44 7.68 -14.86
CA LEU A 324 3.56 8.36 -15.49
C LEU A 324 3.40 8.13 -16.99
N ASP A 325 3.02 9.18 -17.73
CA ASP A 325 2.97 9.19 -19.20
C ASP A 325 4.28 8.58 -19.75
N LYS A 326 4.24 7.31 -20.20
CA LYS A 326 5.22 6.74 -21.14
C LYS A 326 4.85 5.37 -21.70
N THR A 327 4.64 5.42 -23.02
CA THR A 327 4.92 4.43 -24.08
C THR A 327 4.15 3.12 -24.07
N ASP A 328 3.33 2.99 -25.11
CA ASP A 328 2.73 1.77 -25.62
C ASP A 328 3.67 0.56 -25.56
N ASN A 329 3.13 -0.57 -25.11
CA ASN A 329 3.60 -1.94 -25.39
C ASN A 329 4.89 -2.45 -24.71
N GLU A 330 5.28 -2.00 -23.52
CA GLU A 330 6.21 -2.79 -22.70
C GLU A 330 5.45 -3.76 -21.76
N TYR A 331 5.95 -5.00 -21.68
CA TYR A 331 5.50 -6.01 -20.72
C TYR A 331 5.32 -5.38 -19.33
N ILE A 332 4.16 -5.59 -18.69
CA ILE A 332 3.95 -5.20 -17.29
C ILE A 332 5.00 -5.92 -16.45
N LYS A 333 5.90 -5.13 -15.86
CA LYS A 333 7.00 -5.69 -15.07
C LYS A 333 6.38 -6.17 -13.76
N ALA A 334 6.84 -7.29 -13.21
CA ALA A 334 6.30 -7.78 -11.92
C ALA A 334 6.39 -6.74 -10.79
N LYS A 335 7.35 -5.81 -10.88
CA LYS A 335 7.50 -4.65 -9.98
C LYS A 335 6.36 -3.63 -10.08
N GLU A 336 5.50 -3.72 -11.09
CA GLU A 336 4.34 -2.85 -11.37
C GLU A 336 3.03 -3.41 -10.79
N LEU A 337 3.07 -4.63 -10.24
CA LEU A 337 1.94 -5.25 -9.56
C LEU A 337 1.88 -4.83 -8.08
N ASN A 338 0.66 -4.57 -7.62
CA ASN A 338 0.27 -4.24 -6.26
C ASN A 338 -0.65 -5.34 -5.74
N PHE A 339 -0.55 -5.66 -4.45
CA PHE A 339 -1.41 -6.64 -3.79
C PHE A 339 -2.13 -5.96 -2.63
N CYS A 340 -3.40 -6.26 -2.43
CA CYS A 340 -4.19 -5.79 -1.30
C CYS A 340 -5.00 -6.95 -0.74
N PHE A 341 -4.92 -7.20 0.57
CA PHE A 341 -5.64 -8.30 1.22
C PHE A 341 -6.79 -7.77 2.10
N ASP A 342 -6.81 -6.46 2.34
CA ASP A 342 -7.88 -5.79 3.05
C ASP A 342 -9.15 -5.69 2.19
N TYR A 343 -10.17 -6.44 2.58
CA TYR A 343 -11.46 -6.49 1.91
C TYR A 343 -12.14 -5.12 1.82
N ASP A 344 -12.07 -4.34 2.90
CA ASP A 344 -12.68 -3.01 2.99
C ASP A 344 -12.00 -1.99 2.07
N THR A 345 -10.86 -2.39 1.52
CA THR A 345 -10.04 -1.62 0.60
C THR A 345 -10.16 -2.14 -0.84
N PHE A 346 -10.01 -3.45 -1.08
CA PHE A 346 -10.02 -3.97 -2.46
C PHE A 346 -11.42 -4.04 -3.09
N MET A 347 -12.48 -4.16 -2.29
CA MET A 347 -13.84 -4.20 -2.84
C MET A 347 -14.27 -2.86 -3.39
N PRO A 348 -14.08 -1.72 -2.68
CA PRO A 348 -14.33 -0.43 -3.28
C PRO A 348 -13.46 -0.19 -4.53
N LEU A 349 -12.25 -0.76 -4.62
CA LEU A 349 -11.46 -0.68 -5.85
C LEU A 349 -12.12 -1.42 -7.02
N CYS A 350 -12.70 -2.59 -6.77
CA CYS A 350 -13.45 -3.32 -7.80
C CYS A 350 -14.65 -2.50 -8.30
N GLU A 351 -15.36 -1.80 -7.39
CA GLU A 351 -16.43 -0.87 -7.77
C GLU A 351 -15.92 0.25 -8.68
N LEU A 352 -14.80 0.87 -8.30
CA LEU A 352 -14.18 1.92 -9.10
C LEU A 352 -13.75 1.41 -10.48
N VAL A 353 -13.25 0.17 -10.61
CA VAL A 353 -12.92 -0.41 -11.92
C VAL A 353 -14.17 -0.60 -12.78
N MET A 354 -15.29 -1.04 -12.21
CA MET A 354 -16.52 -1.21 -12.98
C MET A 354 -17.10 0.12 -13.49
N ILE A 355 -16.82 1.24 -12.80
CA ILE A 355 -17.44 2.55 -13.07
C ILE A 355 -16.49 3.53 -13.79
N LEU A 356 -15.22 3.59 -13.39
CA LEU A 356 -14.26 4.62 -13.82
C LEU A 356 -13.18 4.11 -14.77
N SER A 357 -13.26 2.85 -15.23
CA SER A 357 -12.37 2.34 -16.27
C SER A 357 -12.39 3.26 -17.48
N PHE A 358 -11.21 3.61 -17.99
CA PHE A 358 -10.98 4.52 -19.12
C PHE A 358 -11.27 6.01 -18.88
N ASN A 359 -11.68 6.42 -17.68
CA ASN A 359 -11.74 7.82 -17.26
C ASN A 359 -10.51 8.18 -16.40
N ASN A 360 -10.62 7.99 -15.09
CA ASN A 360 -9.59 8.38 -14.11
C ASN A 360 -8.68 7.22 -13.67
N ILE A 361 -9.02 5.99 -14.07
CA ILE A 361 -8.29 4.77 -13.76
C ILE A 361 -7.79 4.13 -15.04
N PHE A 362 -6.49 3.87 -15.08
CA PHE A 362 -5.74 3.30 -16.20
C PHE A 362 -5.09 1.98 -15.80
N GLY A 363 -4.83 1.13 -16.80
CA GLY A 363 -4.32 -0.22 -16.60
C GLY A 363 -5.45 -1.25 -16.64
N GLN A 364 -5.11 -2.48 -17.04
CA GLN A 364 -6.10 -3.54 -17.26
C GLN A 364 -6.08 -4.60 -16.14
N ILE A 365 -4.95 -4.78 -15.44
CA ILE A 365 -4.82 -5.85 -14.44
C ILE A 365 -5.51 -5.44 -13.14
N CYS A 366 -6.59 -6.13 -12.82
CA CYS A 366 -7.27 -6.09 -11.52
C CYS A 366 -7.90 -7.48 -11.28
N PHE A 367 -7.40 -8.25 -10.34
CA PHE A 367 -7.85 -9.61 -10.06
C PHE A 367 -8.08 -9.83 -8.56
N LEU A 368 -9.24 -10.35 -8.17
CA LEU A 368 -9.46 -10.99 -6.89
C LEU A 368 -9.04 -12.46 -7.00
N ILE A 369 -8.07 -12.89 -6.22
CA ILE A 369 -7.50 -14.23 -6.25
C ILE A 369 -7.73 -14.89 -4.90
N ASN A 370 -8.29 -16.10 -4.93
CA ASN A 370 -8.40 -16.95 -3.75
C ASN A 370 -7.55 -18.23 -3.95
N PRO A 371 -6.39 -18.35 -3.29
CA PRO A 371 -5.51 -19.52 -3.40
C PRO A 371 -6.13 -20.81 -2.92
N LYS A 372 -6.99 -20.77 -1.91
CA LYS A 372 -7.61 -21.95 -1.31
C LYS A 372 -8.69 -22.52 -2.25
N LEU A 373 -9.48 -21.63 -2.84
CA LEU A 373 -10.51 -21.97 -3.80
C LEU A 373 -9.97 -22.16 -5.23
N GLN A 374 -8.71 -21.79 -5.47
CA GLN A 374 -8.05 -21.86 -6.78
C GLN A 374 -8.87 -21.14 -7.87
N ILE A 375 -9.33 -19.94 -7.57
CA ILE A 375 -10.13 -19.11 -8.48
C ILE A 375 -9.55 -17.69 -8.55
N ALA A 376 -9.60 -17.11 -9.75
CA ALA A 376 -9.35 -15.69 -9.98
C ALA A 376 -10.59 -15.07 -10.63
N LEU A 377 -10.94 -13.88 -10.17
CA LEU A 377 -12.05 -13.07 -10.65
C LEU A 377 -11.50 -11.71 -11.06
N TYR A 378 -11.98 -11.10 -12.13
CA TYR A 378 -11.60 -9.75 -12.50
C TYR A 378 -12.84 -8.88 -12.72
N PRO A 379 -12.96 -7.70 -12.07
CA PRO A 379 -14.01 -6.76 -12.40
C PRO A 379 -13.78 -6.21 -13.81
N HIS A 380 -14.86 -5.91 -14.52
CA HIS A 380 -14.80 -5.29 -15.85
C HIS A 380 -15.81 -4.14 -15.97
N ASP A 381 -15.58 -3.28 -16.97
CA ASP A 381 -16.33 -2.06 -17.26
C ASP A 381 -17.79 -2.32 -17.72
N ASP A 382 -18.11 -3.56 -18.09
CA ASP A 382 -19.49 -4.02 -18.30
C ASP A 382 -20.28 -4.35 -17.01
N ILE A 383 -19.76 -3.97 -15.84
CA ILE A 383 -20.38 -4.14 -14.52
C ILE A 383 -20.62 -5.63 -14.21
N GLY A 384 -19.60 -6.27 -13.65
CA GLY A 384 -19.64 -7.66 -13.25
C GLY A 384 -18.23 -8.22 -13.09
N PHE A 385 -18.12 -9.55 -13.07
CA PHE A 385 -16.84 -10.24 -12.98
C PHE A 385 -16.68 -11.30 -14.07
N GLY A 386 -15.47 -11.36 -14.63
CA GLY A 386 -14.99 -12.52 -15.35
C GLY A 386 -14.31 -13.50 -14.41
N VAL A 387 -14.30 -14.78 -14.81
CA VAL A 387 -13.95 -15.91 -13.94
C VAL A 387 -12.91 -16.80 -14.61
N ILE A 388 -11.85 -17.13 -13.87
CA ILE A 388 -10.75 -17.99 -14.31
C ILE A 388 -10.46 -19.04 -13.23
N ALA A 389 -10.38 -20.32 -13.61
CA ALA A 389 -9.86 -21.36 -12.72
C ALA A 389 -8.33 -21.34 -12.67
N LEU A 390 -7.77 -21.48 -11.47
CA LEU A 390 -6.32 -21.54 -11.24
C LEU A 390 -5.80 -22.98 -11.18
N ASN A 391 -6.69 -23.96 -11.03
CA ASN A 391 -6.45 -25.40 -11.12
C ASN A 391 -7.20 -26.02 -12.31
N ASP A 392 -7.19 -27.35 -12.45
CA ASP A 392 -7.88 -28.06 -13.54
C ASP A 392 -9.39 -28.25 -13.30
N ASP A 393 -9.93 -27.76 -12.17
CA ASP A 393 -11.34 -27.96 -11.80
C ASP A 393 -12.14 -26.64 -11.92
N PRO A 394 -12.91 -26.43 -13.01
CA PRO A 394 -13.70 -25.22 -13.20
C PRO A 394 -15.01 -25.22 -12.40
N THR A 395 -15.33 -26.29 -11.66
CA THR A 395 -16.66 -26.51 -11.06
C THR A 395 -17.12 -25.35 -10.18
N LEU A 396 -16.21 -24.79 -9.37
CA LEU A 396 -16.56 -23.69 -8.49
C LEU A 396 -16.90 -22.41 -9.26
N GLY A 397 -16.12 -22.07 -10.28
CA GLY A 397 -16.38 -20.90 -11.12
C GLY A 397 -17.69 -21.03 -11.89
N ILE A 398 -17.99 -22.23 -12.42
CA ILE A 398 -19.29 -22.51 -13.06
C ILE A 398 -20.45 -22.34 -12.07
N LYS A 399 -20.31 -22.84 -10.83
CA LYS A 399 -21.33 -22.67 -9.78
C LYS A 399 -21.56 -21.20 -9.44
N PHE A 400 -20.49 -20.40 -9.39
CA PHE A 400 -20.58 -18.96 -9.16
C PHE A 400 -21.35 -18.26 -10.29
N LEU A 401 -21.00 -18.53 -11.55
CA LEU A 401 -21.70 -17.95 -12.70
C LEU A 401 -23.18 -18.35 -12.74
N LYS A 402 -23.51 -19.62 -12.48
CA LYS A 402 -24.92 -20.09 -12.39
C LYS A 402 -25.67 -19.50 -11.19
N PHE A 403 -24.97 -19.17 -10.11
CA PHE A 403 -25.56 -18.43 -9.00
C PHE A 403 -25.96 -17.01 -9.45
N CYS A 404 -25.07 -16.29 -10.15
CA CYS A 404 -25.35 -14.96 -10.68
C CYS A 404 -26.47 -14.94 -11.73
N GLU A 405 -26.64 -16.02 -12.50
CA GLU A 405 -27.71 -16.15 -13.51
C GLU A 405 -29.13 -16.05 -12.92
N ASN A 406 -29.30 -16.35 -11.63
CA ASN A 406 -30.60 -16.25 -10.96
C ASN A 406 -31.07 -14.81 -10.79
N ASP A 407 -30.16 -13.83 -10.92
CA ASP A 407 -30.53 -12.42 -10.89
C ASP A 407 -30.85 -11.92 -12.31
N SER A 408 -32.14 -11.62 -12.54
CA SER A 408 -32.64 -11.21 -13.85
C SER A 408 -31.96 -9.97 -14.44
N ARG A 409 -31.30 -9.14 -13.62
CA ARG A 409 -30.59 -7.92 -14.03
C ARG A 409 -29.27 -8.21 -14.74
N PHE A 410 -28.70 -9.39 -14.53
CA PHE A 410 -27.42 -9.82 -15.09
C PHE A 410 -27.62 -10.86 -16.21
N ARG A 411 -26.70 -10.86 -17.17
CA ARG A 411 -26.51 -11.94 -18.14
C ARG A 411 -25.22 -12.68 -17.81
N VAL A 412 -25.22 -13.98 -18.09
CA VAL A 412 -24.10 -14.87 -17.80
C VAL A 412 -23.68 -15.55 -19.09
N TYR A 413 -22.37 -15.65 -19.30
CA TYR A 413 -21.76 -16.44 -20.36
C TYR A 413 -20.82 -17.46 -19.73
N ILE A 414 -20.92 -18.73 -20.15
CA ILE A 414 -20.03 -19.83 -19.71
C ILE A 414 -19.44 -20.46 -20.96
N GLU A 415 -18.11 -20.48 -21.09
CA GLU A 415 -17.40 -20.89 -22.31
C GLU A 415 -17.72 -22.32 -22.74
N SER A 416 -17.90 -23.24 -21.79
CA SER A 416 -18.27 -24.63 -22.08
C SER A 416 -19.69 -24.80 -22.65
N GLU A 417 -20.54 -23.78 -22.56
CA GLU A 417 -21.91 -23.76 -23.10
C GLU A 417 -21.99 -22.97 -24.43
N GLY A 418 -20.87 -22.39 -24.90
CA GLY A 418 -20.77 -21.55 -26.11
C GLY A 418 -20.55 -22.28 -27.44
N VAL A 419 -20.71 -23.61 -27.48
CA VAL A 419 -20.68 -24.39 -28.73
C VAL A 419 -22.03 -25.08 -28.90
N ASN A 420 -22.93 -24.42 -29.63
CA ASN A 420 -24.05 -25.04 -30.32
C ASN A 420 -24.12 -24.51 -31.75
#